data_AF-A0A0L0DWM6-F1
#
_entry.id   AF-A0A0L0DWM6-F1
#
_cell.length_a   1.000
_cell.length_b   1.000
_cell.length_c   1.000
_cell.angle_alpha   90.00
_cell.angle_beta   90.00
_cell.angle_gamma   90.00
#
_symmetry.space_group_name_H-M   'P 1'
#
loop_
_entity.id
_entity.type
_entity.pdbx_description
1 polymer ?
#
loop_
_entity_poly.entity_id
_entity_poly.type
_entity_poly.pdbx_seq_one_letter_code
_entity_poly.pdbx_strand_id
1 'polypeptide(L)'
;MSACESTIVNSTEELLAEVEVEQAESREDFELRVRKIKKRVNPDVSSRKWGVKRHADVPEEVLRGSGELDHLLPRFDARTMTEAEWFAFEALDRPCVIENLMDDWKAPAKWTPRRFMRKYADKTFDVGSFNYTDMTWAQFVRYALTNDDDSPLYVFDPYYGSKYPKLLQQYTVPRFFRDDYHQYAGEKDRPLYRWFLVGPKRSGTGIHQDPGNTSAWNALVMGQKRWAFFPPSTKGSVVKPPKGAGDEGIDWWLDVYPQLRPRAEELGMIEYTQKAGETLFVPWKWWHVVLNTEFTVSVTQNFASRVNMPHVWRYTKKYRPKYGRRWYFKLPPEVRDALDVSDFDLTGPVEGSDSSSSSSSSSSEASWDGD
;
A
#
# COMPACT_ATOMS: atom_id res chain seq x y z
N MET A 1 26.13 2.57 -20.31
CA MET A 1 25.50 1.79 -19.22
C MET A 1 26.57 1.17 -18.31
N SER A 2 27.40 1.96 -17.63
CA SER A 2 28.47 1.37 -16.78
C SER A 2 28.92 2.24 -15.59
N ALA A 3 28.28 3.38 -15.33
CA ALA A 3 28.66 4.28 -14.23
C ALA A 3 27.59 4.40 -13.13
N CYS A 4 26.41 3.82 -13.32
CA CYS A 4 25.29 3.94 -12.36
C CYS A 4 25.20 2.74 -11.40
N GLU A 5 25.64 1.55 -11.83
CA GLU A 5 25.67 0.35 -10.98
C GLU A 5 26.77 0.44 -9.90
N SER A 6 27.93 1.03 -10.21
CA SER A 6 29.05 1.17 -9.26
C SER A 6 28.77 2.14 -8.11
N THR A 7 27.84 3.09 -8.26
CA THR A 7 27.47 4.04 -7.20
C THR A 7 26.43 3.45 -6.23
N ILE A 8 25.58 2.53 -6.71
CA ILE A 8 24.53 1.90 -5.89
C ILE A 8 25.11 0.76 -5.03
N VAL A 9 26.00 -0.08 -5.60
CA VAL A 9 26.64 -1.18 -4.86
C VAL A 9 27.51 -0.65 -3.71
N ASN A 10 28.29 0.42 -3.94
CA ASN A 10 29.04 1.09 -2.87
C ASN A 10 28.11 1.61 -1.76
N SER A 11 26.91 2.09 -2.11
CA SER A 11 25.95 2.60 -1.12
C SER A 11 25.30 1.49 -0.27
N THR A 12 25.17 0.28 -0.80
CA THR A 12 24.57 -0.85 -0.09
C THR A 12 25.55 -1.48 0.90
N GLU A 13 26.81 -1.70 0.50
CA GLU A 13 27.86 -2.19 1.39
C GLU A 13 28.17 -1.17 2.50
N GLU A 14 28.24 0.12 2.18
CA GLU A 14 28.40 1.18 3.18
C GLU A 14 27.22 1.22 4.17
N LEU A 15 25.99 1.09 3.67
CA LEU A 15 24.80 1.08 4.53
C LEU A 15 24.75 -0.17 5.40
N LEU A 16 25.14 -1.33 4.88
CA LEU A 16 25.28 -2.57 5.66
C LEU A 16 26.33 -2.39 6.77
N ALA A 17 27.50 -1.83 6.45
CA ALA A 17 28.52 -1.56 7.45
C ALA A 17 28.04 -0.56 8.53
N GLU A 18 27.33 0.51 8.14
CA GLU A 18 26.70 1.44 9.10
C GLU A 18 25.68 0.70 10.01
N VAL A 19 24.89 -0.22 9.45
CA VAL A 19 23.90 -1.01 10.20
C VAL A 19 24.58 -2.00 11.14
N GLU A 20 25.66 -2.65 10.73
CA GLU A 20 26.41 -3.59 11.57
C GLU A 20 27.09 -2.89 12.75
N VAL A 21 27.57 -1.66 12.56
CA VAL A 21 28.13 -0.83 13.65
C VAL A 21 27.05 -0.43 14.67
N GLU A 22 25.85 -0.10 14.20
CA GLU A 22 24.72 0.32 15.07
C GLU A 22 24.07 -0.86 15.81
N GLN A 23 24.31 -2.11 15.40
CA GLN A 23 23.71 -3.29 16.03
C GLN A 23 24.66 -3.98 17.01
N ALA A 24 24.32 -3.92 18.30
CA ALA A 24 24.97 -4.73 19.33
C ALA A 24 24.49 -6.20 19.35
N GLU A 25 23.45 -6.55 18.58
CA GLU A 25 22.85 -7.90 18.54
C GLU A 25 23.71 -8.85 17.67
N SER A 26 23.99 -10.04 18.20
CA SER A 26 24.72 -11.06 17.45
C SER A 26 23.96 -11.48 16.18
N ARG A 27 24.67 -12.04 15.20
CA ARG A 27 24.04 -12.55 13.97
C ARG A 27 22.99 -13.64 14.28
N GLU A 28 23.31 -14.55 15.21
CA GLU A 28 22.41 -15.65 15.60
C GLU A 28 21.13 -15.13 16.27
N ASP A 29 21.26 -14.14 17.15
CA ASP A 29 20.11 -13.53 17.82
C ASP A 29 19.21 -12.78 16.83
N PHE A 30 19.82 -12.05 15.89
CA PHE A 30 19.11 -11.37 14.81
C PHE A 30 18.33 -12.35 13.94
N GLU A 31 18.96 -13.44 13.48
CA GLU A 31 18.31 -14.47 12.68
C GLU A 31 17.17 -15.16 13.45
N LEU A 32 17.36 -15.44 14.74
CA LEU A 32 16.33 -16.01 15.61
C LEU A 32 15.13 -15.06 15.77
N ARG A 33 15.39 -13.75 15.89
CA ARG A 33 14.35 -12.73 15.96
C ARG A 33 13.56 -12.63 14.66
N VAL A 34 14.24 -12.52 13.51
CA VAL A 34 13.59 -12.49 12.19
C VAL A 34 12.71 -13.72 12.03
N ARG A 35 13.18 -14.91 12.41
CA ARG A 35 12.40 -16.15 12.38
C ARG A 35 11.13 -16.09 13.24
N LYS A 36 11.20 -15.49 14.43
CA LYS A 36 10.04 -15.29 15.31
C LYS A 36 9.02 -14.32 14.70
N ILE A 37 9.49 -13.24 14.08
CA ILE A 37 8.63 -12.25 13.42
C ILE A 37 7.96 -12.88 12.20
N LYS A 38 8.70 -13.54 11.33
CA LYS A 38 8.18 -14.33 10.19
C LYS A 38 7.05 -15.27 10.62
N LYS A 39 7.27 -16.05 11.68
CA LYS A 39 6.23 -16.96 12.22
C LYS A 39 4.96 -16.24 12.70
N ARG A 40 5.05 -14.98 13.14
CA ARG A 40 3.87 -14.19 13.52
C ARG A 40 3.16 -13.60 12.31
N VAL A 41 3.93 -13.07 11.35
CA VAL A 41 3.40 -12.48 10.12
C VAL A 41 2.68 -13.53 9.28
N ASN A 42 3.26 -14.71 9.14
CA ASN A 42 2.65 -15.82 8.41
C ASN A 42 2.85 -17.14 9.17
N PRO A 43 1.94 -17.49 10.10
CA PRO A 43 2.04 -18.70 10.93
C PRO A 43 2.01 -20.01 10.14
N ASP A 44 1.36 -20.01 8.97
CA ASP A 44 1.20 -21.19 8.10
C ASP A 44 2.48 -21.46 7.28
N VAL A 45 3.31 -20.43 7.08
CA VAL A 45 4.59 -20.55 6.40
C VAL A 45 5.70 -20.82 7.42
N SER A 46 6.09 -22.09 7.55
CA SER A 46 7.29 -22.45 8.35
C SER A 46 8.50 -21.66 7.87
N SER A 47 9.41 -21.26 8.76
CA SER A 47 10.60 -20.46 8.39
C SER A 47 11.48 -21.07 7.29
N ARG A 48 11.44 -22.40 7.10
CA ARG A 48 12.15 -23.10 6.00
C ARG A 48 11.46 -22.96 4.63
N LYS A 49 10.23 -22.42 4.60
CA LYS A 49 9.42 -22.23 3.38
C LYS A 49 9.50 -20.82 2.78
N TRP A 50 10.13 -19.87 3.46
CA TRP A 50 10.12 -18.46 3.03
C TRP A 50 10.90 -18.19 1.74
N GLY A 51 11.78 -19.09 1.29
CA GLY A 51 12.56 -18.95 0.04
C GLY A 51 12.55 -20.23 -0.82
N VAL A 52 11.50 -21.05 -0.71
CA VAL A 52 11.41 -22.35 -1.39
C VAL A 52 11.15 -22.22 -2.89
N LYS A 53 10.42 -21.18 -3.31
CA LYS A 53 10.14 -20.90 -4.72
C LYS A 53 11.35 -20.28 -5.44
N ARG A 54 12.39 -19.90 -4.69
CA ARG A 54 13.64 -19.33 -5.20
C ARG A 54 13.41 -18.06 -6.01
N HIS A 55 12.45 -17.22 -5.61
CA HIS A 55 12.18 -15.97 -6.33
C HIS A 55 13.35 -14.99 -6.27
N ALA A 56 14.27 -15.14 -5.30
CA ALA A 56 15.52 -14.41 -5.28
C ALA A 56 16.39 -14.63 -6.53
N ASP A 57 16.24 -15.77 -7.21
CA ASP A 57 16.96 -16.11 -8.44
C ASP A 57 16.23 -15.64 -9.71
N VAL A 58 15.01 -15.11 -9.60
CA VAL A 58 14.24 -14.63 -10.76
C VAL A 58 14.95 -13.40 -11.34
N PRO A 59 15.20 -13.37 -12.67
CA PRO A 59 15.89 -12.24 -13.29
C PRO A 59 15.15 -10.92 -13.12
N GLU A 60 15.90 -9.83 -12.94
CA GLU A 60 15.31 -8.53 -12.63
C GLU A 60 14.40 -7.98 -13.72
N GLU A 61 14.72 -8.29 -14.99
CA GLU A 61 13.92 -7.94 -16.15
C GLU A 61 12.51 -8.53 -16.11
N VAL A 62 12.35 -9.73 -15.52
CA VAL A 62 11.03 -10.36 -15.34
C VAL A 62 10.21 -9.57 -14.33
N LEU A 63 10.86 -9.06 -13.27
CA LEU A 63 10.20 -8.32 -12.20
C LEU A 63 9.85 -6.88 -12.62
N ARG A 64 10.75 -6.19 -13.34
CA ARG A 64 10.60 -4.77 -13.73
C ARG A 64 9.50 -4.51 -14.77
N GLY A 65 9.07 -5.53 -15.50
CA GLY A 65 8.08 -5.42 -16.57
C GLY A 65 8.65 -4.79 -17.85
N SER A 66 7.93 -4.94 -18.96
CA SER A 66 8.39 -4.47 -20.27
C SER A 66 8.20 -2.97 -20.50
N GLY A 67 7.33 -2.32 -19.72
CA GLY A 67 6.91 -0.93 -19.92
C GLY A 67 6.04 -0.70 -21.16
N GLU A 68 5.72 -1.75 -21.92
CA GLU A 68 4.95 -1.65 -23.17
C GLU A 68 3.55 -1.08 -22.97
N LEU A 69 2.94 -1.32 -21.79
CA LEU A 69 1.58 -0.90 -21.46
C LEU A 69 1.53 0.40 -20.64
N ASP A 70 2.68 0.99 -20.29
CA ASP A 70 2.73 2.20 -19.44
C ASP A 70 1.91 3.36 -20.01
N HIS A 71 1.82 3.44 -21.35
CA HIS A 71 1.06 4.48 -22.07
C HIS A 71 -0.46 4.39 -21.88
N LEU A 72 -0.98 3.27 -21.37
CA LEU A 72 -2.41 3.10 -21.09
C LEU A 72 -2.85 3.85 -19.83
N LEU A 73 -1.91 4.20 -18.94
CA LEU A 73 -2.19 4.97 -17.74
C LEU A 73 -2.09 6.47 -18.05
N PRO A 74 -3.19 7.25 -17.94
CA PRO A 74 -3.15 8.69 -18.12
C PRO A 74 -2.15 9.37 -17.19
N ARG A 75 -1.42 10.36 -17.70
CA ARG A 75 -0.41 11.13 -16.98
C ARG A 75 -0.81 12.59 -16.89
N PHE A 76 -0.70 13.17 -15.70
CA PHE A 76 -0.98 14.57 -15.44
C PHE A 76 0.20 15.24 -14.73
N ASP A 77 0.44 16.51 -15.04
CA ASP A 77 1.38 17.35 -14.30
C ASP A 77 0.62 18.17 -13.26
N ALA A 78 0.93 17.96 -11.97
CA ALA A 78 0.31 18.69 -10.88
C ALA A 78 0.58 20.21 -10.94
N ARG A 79 1.58 20.69 -11.68
CA ARG A 79 1.87 22.12 -11.81
C ARG A 79 0.85 22.83 -12.71
N THR A 80 0.25 22.10 -13.66
CA THR A 80 -0.69 22.68 -14.64
C THR A 80 -2.13 22.23 -14.42
N MET A 81 -2.38 21.09 -13.78
CA MET A 81 -3.74 20.59 -13.54
C MET A 81 -4.46 21.36 -12.43
N THR A 82 -5.62 21.93 -12.73
CA THR A 82 -6.49 22.60 -11.76
C THR A 82 -7.30 21.59 -10.93
N GLU A 83 -7.84 22.02 -9.78
CA GLU A 83 -8.73 21.15 -8.98
C GLU A 83 -10.03 20.82 -9.71
N ALA A 84 -10.58 21.74 -10.52
CA ALA A 84 -11.79 21.48 -11.30
C ALA A 84 -11.56 20.38 -12.35
N GLU A 85 -10.44 20.44 -13.08
CA GLU A 85 -10.06 19.39 -14.03
C GLU A 85 -9.80 18.07 -13.32
N TRP A 86 -9.16 18.10 -12.15
CA TRP A 86 -8.96 16.92 -11.31
C TRP A 86 -10.29 16.25 -10.95
N PHE A 87 -11.24 16.99 -10.37
CA PHE A 87 -12.52 16.40 -9.95
C PHE A 87 -13.35 15.91 -11.15
N ALA A 88 -13.24 16.57 -12.31
CA ALA A 88 -13.84 16.07 -13.55
C ALA A 88 -13.20 14.75 -13.99
N PHE A 89 -11.89 14.58 -13.80
CA PHE A 89 -11.19 13.32 -14.08
C PHE A 89 -11.51 12.23 -13.04
N GLU A 90 -11.52 12.56 -11.75
CA GLU A 90 -11.86 11.63 -10.67
C GLU A 90 -13.23 11.00 -10.91
N ALA A 91 -14.20 11.78 -11.40
CA ALA A 91 -15.55 11.31 -11.75
C ALA A 91 -15.60 10.32 -12.93
N LEU A 92 -14.50 10.13 -13.67
CA LEU A 92 -14.39 9.10 -14.69
C LEU A 92 -14.05 7.72 -14.11
N ASP A 93 -13.73 7.63 -12.81
CA ASP A 93 -13.34 6.40 -12.12
C ASP A 93 -12.21 5.66 -12.85
N ARG A 94 -11.15 6.37 -13.22
CA ARG A 94 -9.97 5.80 -13.92
C ARG A 94 -8.67 6.03 -13.14
N PRO A 95 -7.77 5.03 -13.08
CA PRO A 95 -6.46 5.23 -12.47
C PRO A 95 -5.63 6.19 -13.33
N CYS A 96 -4.72 6.92 -12.69
CA CYS A 96 -3.77 7.79 -13.37
C CYS A 96 -2.48 7.95 -12.58
N VAL A 97 -1.45 8.45 -13.25
CA VAL A 97 -0.22 8.96 -12.62
C VAL A 97 -0.23 10.49 -12.63
N ILE A 98 0.14 11.07 -11.50
CA ILE A 98 0.27 12.51 -11.32
C ILE A 98 1.72 12.80 -10.93
N GLU A 99 2.40 13.57 -11.76
CA GLU A 99 3.77 14.01 -11.57
C GLU A 99 3.82 15.33 -10.78
N ASN A 100 4.97 15.62 -10.17
CA ASN A 100 5.27 16.89 -9.50
C ASN A 100 4.35 17.23 -8.32
N LEU A 101 3.65 16.22 -7.79
CA LEU A 101 2.75 16.37 -6.64
C LEU A 101 3.49 16.41 -5.29
N MET A 102 4.80 16.12 -5.31
CA MET A 102 5.69 16.09 -4.16
C MET A 102 6.74 17.21 -4.20
N ASP A 103 6.62 18.20 -5.10
CA ASP A 103 7.63 19.25 -5.28
C ASP A 103 7.91 20.06 -4.01
N ASP A 104 6.90 20.25 -3.16
CA ASP A 104 7.00 20.94 -1.87
C ASP A 104 7.35 20.01 -0.69
N TRP A 105 7.51 18.70 -0.94
CA TRP A 105 7.78 17.72 0.11
C TRP A 105 9.25 17.74 0.53
N LYS A 106 9.46 17.55 1.83
CA LYS A 106 10.80 17.30 2.39
C LYS A 106 11.16 15.82 2.34
N ALA A 107 10.17 14.95 2.14
CA ALA A 107 10.30 13.49 2.15
C ALA A 107 11.34 12.97 1.14
N PRO A 108 11.38 13.38 -0.15
CA PRO A 108 12.39 12.89 -1.09
C PRO A 108 13.84 13.04 -0.61
N ALA A 109 14.16 14.18 0.02
CA ALA A 109 15.50 14.42 0.59
C ALA A 109 15.71 13.79 1.99
N LYS A 110 14.64 13.36 2.67
CA LYS A 110 14.69 12.91 4.07
C LYS A 110 14.45 11.42 4.26
N TRP A 111 13.68 10.80 3.40
CA TRP A 111 13.22 9.43 3.51
C TRP A 111 14.14 8.49 2.74
N THR A 112 15.43 8.56 3.09
CA THR A 112 16.45 7.67 2.58
C THR A 112 16.89 6.71 3.67
N PRO A 113 17.29 5.46 3.33
CA PRO A 113 17.72 4.49 4.32
C PRO A 113 18.79 5.03 5.27
N ARG A 114 19.80 5.67 4.71
CA ARG A 114 20.92 6.27 5.45
C ARG A 114 20.49 7.37 6.42
N ARG A 115 19.55 8.25 6.01
CA ARG A 115 19.07 9.32 6.89
C ARG A 115 18.14 8.79 7.97
N PHE A 116 17.36 7.75 7.66
CA PHE A 116 16.54 7.07 8.65
C PHE A 116 17.41 6.30 9.65
N MET A 117 18.51 5.66 9.24
CA MET A 117 19.48 5.07 10.16
C MET A 117 19.94 6.08 11.22
N ARG A 118 20.40 7.26 10.81
CA ARG A 118 20.88 8.28 11.78
C ARG A 118 19.84 8.82 12.76
N LYS A 119 18.54 8.75 12.45
CA LYS A 119 17.50 9.44 13.24
C LYS A 119 16.44 8.51 13.84
N TYR A 120 16.27 7.34 13.24
CA TYR A 120 15.20 6.40 13.53
C TYR A 120 15.71 4.96 13.70
N ALA A 121 17.03 4.71 13.75
CA ALA A 121 17.61 3.35 13.87
C ALA A 121 16.95 2.48 14.97
N ASP A 122 16.71 3.06 16.15
CA ASP A 122 16.12 2.41 17.33
C ASP A 122 14.58 2.40 17.33
N LYS A 123 13.95 3.06 16.35
CA LYS A 123 12.50 3.22 16.27
C LYS A 123 11.86 2.05 15.55
N THR A 124 10.69 1.63 16.03
CA THR A 124 9.99 0.45 15.54
C THR A 124 8.93 0.77 14.49
N PHE A 125 8.92 -0.05 13.45
CA PHE A 125 7.94 -0.01 12.38
C PHE A 125 7.30 -1.39 12.25
N ASP A 126 6.00 -1.41 11.95
CA ASP A 126 5.26 -2.65 11.75
C ASP A 126 5.64 -3.24 10.39
N VAL A 127 6.16 -4.48 10.38
CA VAL A 127 6.57 -5.20 9.16
C VAL A 127 5.62 -6.34 8.78
N GLY A 128 4.36 -6.29 9.24
CA GLY A 128 3.32 -7.26 8.90
C GLY A 128 1.91 -6.72 9.10
N SER A 129 0.93 -7.64 9.05
CA SER A 129 -0.51 -7.35 9.12
C SER A 129 -1.01 -7.07 10.55
N PHE A 130 -0.29 -6.24 11.31
CA PHE A 130 -0.62 -5.76 12.66
C PHE A 130 -0.33 -6.75 13.81
N ASN A 131 -0.05 -6.17 15.00
CA ASN A 131 0.18 -6.80 16.31
C ASN A 131 1.53 -7.53 16.51
N TYR A 132 2.44 -6.90 17.26
CA TYR A 132 3.71 -7.48 17.76
C TYR A 132 4.67 -8.02 16.70
N THR A 133 4.56 -7.46 15.50
CA THR A 133 5.40 -7.70 14.31
C THR A 133 6.40 -6.58 14.08
N ASP A 134 6.65 -5.74 15.09
CA ASP A 134 7.56 -4.62 15.01
C ASP A 134 9.04 -5.04 14.84
N MET A 135 9.74 -4.35 13.95
CA MET A 135 11.21 -4.35 13.85
C MET A 135 11.73 -2.93 14.09
N THR A 136 12.90 -2.79 14.71
CA THR A 136 13.58 -1.49 14.65
C THR A 136 13.98 -1.18 13.21
N TRP A 137 14.14 0.10 12.86
CA TRP A 137 14.58 0.48 11.53
C TRP A 137 15.92 -0.18 11.15
N ALA A 138 16.89 -0.20 12.08
CA ALA A 138 18.17 -0.85 11.84
C ALA A 138 18.01 -2.35 11.57
N GLN A 139 17.14 -3.04 12.32
CA GLN A 139 16.85 -4.45 12.08
C GLN A 139 16.20 -4.68 10.72
N PHE A 140 15.24 -3.84 10.36
CA PHE A 140 14.54 -3.96 9.09
C PHE A 140 15.47 -3.71 7.90
N VAL A 141 16.35 -2.69 7.95
CA VAL A 141 17.33 -2.44 6.88
C VAL A 141 18.30 -3.60 6.77
N ARG A 142 18.83 -4.13 7.89
CA ARG A 142 19.68 -5.34 7.85
C ARG A 142 18.97 -6.48 7.12
N TYR A 143 17.74 -6.77 7.52
CA TYR A 143 16.91 -7.81 6.90
C TYR A 143 16.69 -7.56 5.41
N ALA A 144 16.29 -6.34 5.03
CA ALA A 144 15.99 -5.95 3.66
C ALA A 144 17.19 -6.14 2.73
N LEU A 145 18.41 -5.97 3.25
CA LEU A 145 19.66 -6.08 2.47
C LEU A 145 20.22 -7.51 2.40
N THR A 146 19.86 -8.40 3.35
CA THR A 146 20.46 -9.75 3.43
C THR A 146 19.49 -10.90 3.19
N ASN A 147 18.19 -10.64 2.97
CA ASN A 147 17.20 -11.70 2.79
C ASN A 147 17.15 -12.25 1.35
N ASP A 148 16.83 -13.53 1.26
CA ASP A 148 16.55 -14.28 0.03
C ASP A 148 15.11 -14.82 -0.01
N ASP A 149 14.20 -14.21 0.77
CA ASP A 149 12.82 -14.64 0.86
C ASP A 149 12.06 -14.42 -0.46
N ASP A 150 11.14 -15.33 -0.77
CA ASP A 150 10.26 -15.30 -1.93
C ASP A 150 9.36 -14.06 -1.91
N SER A 151 8.64 -13.84 -0.79
CA SER A 151 7.93 -12.60 -0.45
C SER A 151 8.49 -12.05 0.87
N PRO A 152 9.40 -11.07 0.82
CA PRO A 152 10.03 -10.54 2.03
C PRO A 152 9.06 -9.76 2.92
N LEU A 153 9.39 -9.66 4.23
CA LEU A 153 8.72 -8.78 5.17
C LEU A 153 8.68 -7.34 4.64
N TYR A 154 7.55 -6.67 4.87
CA TYR A 154 7.24 -5.37 4.28
C TYR A 154 6.75 -4.43 5.36
N VAL A 155 7.42 -3.28 5.56
CA VAL A 155 6.89 -2.24 6.45
C VAL A 155 5.56 -1.76 5.88
N PHE A 156 4.50 -1.90 6.66
CA PHE A 156 3.14 -1.49 6.31
C PHE A 156 2.49 -0.83 7.54
N ASP A 157 3.07 0.29 7.97
CA ASP A 157 2.79 0.86 9.28
C ASP A 157 1.71 1.95 9.21
N PRO A 158 0.53 1.77 9.83
CA PRO A 158 -0.52 2.79 9.86
C PRO A 158 -0.36 3.78 11.02
N TYR A 159 0.42 3.41 12.03
CA TYR A 159 0.59 4.14 13.29
C TYR A 159 1.84 5.02 13.27
N TYR A 160 2.65 5.02 12.21
CA TYR A 160 3.84 5.86 12.09
C TYR A 160 3.56 7.35 12.37
N GLY A 161 2.37 7.84 12.02
CA GLY A 161 1.97 9.23 12.26
C GLY A 161 1.74 9.56 13.73
N SER A 162 1.22 8.61 14.51
CA SER A 162 1.07 8.77 15.97
C SER A 162 2.37 8.46 16.72
N LYS A 163 3.13 7.45 16.26
CA LYS A 163 4.45 7.09 16.82
C LYS A 163 5.49 8.18 16.59
N TYR A 164 5.54 8.75 15.38
CA TYR A 164 6.56 9.69 14.93
C TYR A 164 5.95 10.91 14.20
N PRO A 165 5.26 11.82 14.91
CA PRO A 165 4.57 12.96 14.29
C PRO A 165 5.45 13.86 13.41
N LYS A 166 6.77 13.90 13.66
CA LYS A 166 7.75 14.62 12.82
C LYS A 166 7.86 14.07 11.38
N LEU A 167 7.38 12.86 11.10
CA LEU A 167 7.29 12.31 9.74
C LEU A 167 6.13 12.97 8.96
N LEU A 168 5.01 13.26 9.62
CA LEU A 168 3.87 13.95 9.02
C LEU A 168 4.18 15.41 8.63
N GLN A 169 5.26 15.99 9.15
CA GLN A 169 5.74 17.33 8.78
C GLN A 169 6.65 17.34 7.54
N GLN A 170 6.87 16.18 6.91
CA GLN A 170 7.80 16.02 5.79
C GLN A 170 7.08 15.83 4.46
N TYR A 171 5.77 15.65 4.49
CA TYR A 171 4.90 15.62 3.32
C TYR A 171 3.57 16.32 3.69
N THR A 172 2.79 16.66 2.68
CA THR A 172 1.43 17.20 2.85
C THR A 172 0.46 16.30 2.11
N VAL A 173 -0.79 16.20 2.55
CA VAL A 173 -1.82 15.55 1.73
C VAL A 173 -1.99 16.41 0.47
N PRO A 174 -1.77 15.84 -0.74
CA PRO A 174 -1.87 16.61 -1.97
C PRO A 174 -3.22 17.27 -2.15
N ARG A 175 -3.24 18.43 -2.82
CA ARG A 175 -4.45 19.26 -2.96
C ARG A 175 -5.66 18.53 -3.55
N PHE A 176 -5.40 17.59 -4.47
CA PHE A 176 -6.40 16.76 -5.13
C PHE A 176 -7.11 15.75 -4.21
N PHE A 177 -6.51 15.40 -3.06
CA PHE A 177 -7.00 14.34 -2.17
C PHE A 177 -7.36 14.86 -0.78
N ARG A 178 -7.62 16.17 -0.64
CA ARG A 178 -7.96 16.80 0.64
C ARG A 178 -9.41 16.58 1.06
N ASP A 179 -10.27 16.24 0.10
CA ASP A 179 -11.58 15.70 0.44
C ASP A 179 -11.39 14.33 1.09
N ASP A 180 -11.37 14.31 2.42
CA ASP A 180 -11.28 13.10 3.21
C ASP A 180 -12.42 13.08 4.22
N TYR A 181 -13.61 12.65 3.80
CA TYR A 181 -14.78 12.69 4.67
C TYR A 181 -14.69 11.75 5.88
N HIS A 182 -13.81 10.75 5.85
CA HIS A 182 -13.56 9.91 7.02
C HIS A 182 -12.94 10.72 8.18
N GLN A 183 -12.31 11.87 7.92
CA GLN A 183 -11.77 12.75 8.96
C GLN A 183 -12.85 13.22 9.95
N TYR A 184 -14.10 13.38 9.49
CA TYR A 184 -15.21 13.82 10.34
C TYR A 184 -15.62 12.77 11.38
N ALA A 185 -15.29 11.50 11.20
CA ALA A 185 -15.48 10.52 12.27
C ALA A 185 -14.57 10.82 13.49
N GLY A 186 -13.47 11.53 13.28
CA GLY A 186 -12.42 11.81 14.27
C GLY A 186 -11.35 10.73 14.28
N GLU A 187 -10.11 11.10 14.60
CA GLU A 187 -8.92 10.23 14.51
C GLU A 187 -9.03 8.91 15.28
N LYS A 188 -9.82 8.88 16.38
CA LYS A 188 -10.03 7.67 17.18
C LYS A 188 -11.01 6.68 16.55
N ASP A 189 -12.03 7.19 15.85
CA ASP A 189 -13.15 6.37 15.37
C ASP A 189 -13.04 6.04 13.88
N ARG A 190 -12.27 6.83 13.12
CA ARG A 190 -12.08 6.63 11.69
C ARG A 190 -11.34 5.31 11.40
N PRO A 191 -11.62 4.65 10.27
CA PRO A 191 -10.81 3.52 9.81
C PRO A 191 -9.34 3.94 9.61
N LEU A 192 -8.42 2.97 9.70
CA LEU A 192 -7.04 3.18 9.26
C LEU A 192 -7.05 3.62 7.79
N TYR A 193 -6.29 4.67 7.49
CA TYR A 193 -6.42 5.38 6.22
C TYR A 193 -5.08 5.80 5.62
N ARG A 194 -3.97 5.67 6.35
CA ARG A 194 -2.65 6.10 5.90
C ARG A 194 -1.62 5.09 6.30
N TRP A 195 -0.67 4.79 5.41
CA TRP A 195 0.42 3.85 5.70
C TRP A 195 1.75 4.43 5.23
N PHE A 196 2.77 4.24 6.07
CA PHE A 196 4.16 4.38 5.66
C PHE A 196 4.63 3.01 5.19
N LEU A 197 5.07 2.92 3.93
CA LEU A 197 5.44 1.66 3.31
C LEU A 197 6.90 1.66 2.92
N VAL A 198 7.62 0.64 3.38
CA VAL A 198 9.04 0.43 3.03
C VAL A 198 9.29 -1.05 2.81
N GLY A 199 9.77 -1.41 1.63
CA GLY A 199 9.93 -2.81 1.24
C GLY A 199 11.16 -3.06 0.39
N PRO A 200 11.88 -4.17 0.59
CA PRO A 200 12.91 -4.61 -0.35
C PRO A 200 12.30 -5.08 -1.67
N LYS A 201 13.16 -5.35 -2.65
CA LYS A 201 12.78 -6.04 -3.89
C LYS A 201 12.00 -7.33 -3.56
N ARG A 202 11.00 -7.66 -4.38
CA ARG A 202 10.07 -8.82 -4.27
C ARG A 202 8.92 -8.66 -3.29
N SER A 203 9.00 -7.74 -2.31
CA SER A 203 7.84 -7.50 -1.46
C SER A 203 6.76 -6.73 -2.23
N GLY A 204 5.53 -6.73 -1.73
CA GLY A 204 4.42 -6.11 -2.45
C GLY A 204 3.10 -6.38 -1.78
N THR A 205 2.02 -6.19 -2.52
CA THR A 205 0.67 -6.48 -2.06
C THR A 205 -0.06 -7.24 -3.16
N GLY A 206 -0.66 -8.38 -2.77
CA GLY A 206 -1.48 -9.21 -3.65
C GLY A 206 -2.63 -8.45 -4.30
N ILE A 207 -3.26 -9.07 -5.30
CA ILE A 207 -4.35 -8.42 -6.02
C ILE A 207 -5.58 -8.20 -5.12
N HIS A 208 -6.03 -6.95 -5.02
CA HIS A 208 -7.14 -6.58 -4.13
C HIS A 208 -7.91 -5.36 -4.63
N GLN A 209 -9.01 -5.07 -3.95
CA GLN A 209 -9.73 -3.79 -4.03
C GLN A 209 -9.63 -3.13 -2.67
N ASP A 210 -9.50 -1.80 -2.66
CA ASP A 210 -9.42 -1.04 -1.42
C ASP A 210 -10.70 -1.20 -0.56
N PRO A 211 -10.55 -1.30 0.78
CA PRO A 211 -11.69 -1.50 1.67
C PRO A 211 -12.60 -0.27 1.70
N GLY A 212 -13.87 -0.51 2.05
CA GLY A 212 -14.82 0.59 2.27
C GLY A 212 -15.28 1.32 1.01
N ASN A 213 -15.01 0.78 -0.19
CA ASN A 213 -15.17 1.48 -1.47
C ASN A 213 -14.44 2.84 -1.49
N THR A 214 -13.35 2.98 -0.72
CA THR A 214 -12.51 4.17 -0.79
C THR A 214 -11.69 4.18 -2.07
N SER A 215 -11.25 5.36 -2.47
CA SER A 215 -10.16 5.52 -3.42
C SER A 215 -8.86 5.71 -2.66
N ALA A 216 -7.73 5.54 -3.33
CA ALA A 216 -6.42 5.72 -2.72
C ALA A 216 -5.49 6.55 -3.61
N TRP A 217 -4.48 7.14 -2.98
CA TRP A 217 -3.31 7.66 -3.67
C TRP A 217 -2.05 7.06 -3.08
N ASN A 218 -1.06 6.74 -3.92
CA ASN A 218 0.23 6.18 -3.52
C ASN A 218 1.38 7.04 -4.06
N ALA A 219 2.07 7.74 -3.17
CA ALA A 219 3.21 8.59 -3.51
C ALA A 219 4.53 7.85 -3.28
N LEU A 220 5.27 7.60 -4.36
CA LEU A 220 6.53 6.86 -4.33
C LEU A 220 7.71 7.81 -4.14
N VAL A 221 8.32 7.80 -2.97
CA VAL A 221 9.41 8.71 -2.61
C VAL A 221 10.77 8.18 -3.07
N MET A 222 10.96 6.86 -3.03
CA MET A 222 12.21 6.19 -3.45
C MET A 222 11.90 4.82 -4.05
N GLY A 223 12.72 4.42 -5.03
CA GLY A 223 12.67 3.12 -5.69
C GLY A 223 11.67 3.07 -6.85
N GLN A 224 11.23 1.85 -7.16
CA GLN A 224 10.31 1.56 -8.25
C GLN A 224 9.26 0.53 -7.84
N LYS A 225 8.01 0.73 -8.27
CA LYS A 225 6.90 -0.19 -8.07
C LYS A 225 6.29 -0.57 -9.41
N ARG A 226 5.96 -1.85 -9.61
CA ARG A 226 5.20 -2.33 -10.77
C ARG A 226 3.77 -2.61 -10.36
N TRP A 227 2.84 -2.13 -11.18
CA TRP A 227 1.40 -2.18 -10.94
C TRP A 227 0.69 -2.88 -12.08
N ALA A 228 -0.35 -3.64 -11.76
CA ALA A 228 -1.40 -3.97 -12.71
C ALA A 228 -2.76 -3.56 -12.13
N PHE A 229 -3.62 -3.02 -12.98
CA PHE A 229 -4.96 -2.56 -12.66
C PHE A 229 -5.99 -3.26 -13.55
N PHE A 230 -7.15 -3.59 -12.99
CA PHE A 230 -8.29 -4.09 -13.77
C PHE A 230 -9.57 -3.33 -13.37
N PRO A 231 -10.44 -3.02 -14.35
CA PRO A 231 -11.65 -2.26 -14.10
C PRO A 231 -12.60 -3.00 -13.16
N PRO A 232 -13.49 -2.28 -12.44
CA PRO A 232 -14.47 -2.87 -11.51
C PRO A 232 -15.42 -3.91 -12.12
N SER A 233 -15.57 -3.92 -13.45
CA SER A 233 -16.35 -4.91 -14.20
C SER A 233 -15.67 -6.28 -14.28
N THR A 234 -14.36 -6.35 -14.03
CA THR A 234 -13.59 -7.59 -14.04
C THR A 234 -13.96 -8.43 -12.83
N LYS A 235 -14.34 -9.70 -13.06
CA LYS A 235 -14.69 -10.63 -11.98
C LYS A 235 -13.45 -11.04 -11.20
N GLY A 236 -13.55 -11.06 -9.87
CA GLY A 236 -12.46 -11.51 -8.99
C GLY A 236 -11.99 -12.94 -9.30
N SER A 237 -12.89 -13.82 -9.76
CA SER A 237 -12.55 -15.19 -10.17
C SER A 237 -11.63 -15.29 -11.39
N VAL A 238 -11.47 -14.20 -12.16
CA VAL A 238 -10.56 -14.14 -13.31
C VAL A 238 -9.16 -13.69 -12.89
N VAL A 239 -9.09 -12.73 -11.97
CA VAL A 239 -7.83 -12.04 -11.65
C VAL A 239 -7.19 -12.50 -10.35
N LYS A 240 -7.93 -13.13 -9.44
CA LYS A 240 -7.36 -13.68 -8.20
C LYS A 240 -6.63 -15.00 -8.46
N PRO A 241 -5.55 -15.29 -7.71
CA PRO A 241 -4.93 -16.61 -7.72
C PRO A 241 -5.95 -17.71 -7.38
N PRO A 242 -5.78 -18.94 -7.91
CA PRO A 242 -6.59 -20.08 -7.52
C PRO A 242 -6.57 -20.32 -6.00
N LYS A 243 -7.64 -20.89 -5.45
CA LYS A 243 -7.69 -21.24 -4.02
C LYS A 243 -6.52 -22.16 -3.66
N GLY A 244 -5.78 -21.81 -2.61
CA GLY A 244 -4.61 -22.56 -2.15
C GLY A 244 -3.30 -22.24 -2.87
N ALA A 245 -3.32 -21.39 -3.90
CA ALA A 245 -2.11 -20.75 -4.41
C ALA A 245 -1.63 -19.65 -3.44
N GLY A 246 -0.39 -19.21 -3.63
CA GLY A 246 0.11 -18.04 -2.92
C GLY A 246 -0.61 -16.76 -3.38
N ASP A 247 -0.87 -15.85 -2.44
CA ASP A 247 -1.62 -14.62 -2.67
C ASP A 247 -0.75 -13.36 -2.54
N GLU A 248 0.56 -13.54 -2.39
CA GLU A 248 1.55 -12.47 -2.33
C GLU A 248 1.66 -11.74 -3.68
N GLY A 249 2.09 -10.47 -3.65
CA GLY A 249 2.23 -9.67 -4.87
C GLY A 249 3.11 -10.35 -5.93
N ILE A 250 4.27 -10.87 -5.53
CA ILE A 250 5.18 -11.58 -6.44
C ILE A 250 4.61 -12.89 -6.99
N ASP A 251 3.84 -13.64 -6.19
CA ASP A 251 3.18 -14.87 -6.64
C ASP A 251 2.23 -14.57 -7.79
N TRP A 252 1.45 -13.49 -7.68
CA TRP A 252 0.56 -13.06 -8.75
C TRP A 252 1.31 -12.73 -10.05
N TRP A 253 2.44 -12.01 -9.96
CA TRP A 253 3.23 -11.63 -11.14
C TRP A 253 3.92 -12.80 -11.83
N LEU A 254 4.27 -13.86 -11.09
CA LEU A 254 4.93 -15.03 -11.65
C LEU A 254 3.94 -16.10 -12.11
N ASP A 255 2.83 -16.29 -11.40
CA ASP A 255 1.90 -17.38 -11.64
C ASP A 255 0.65 -16.94 -12.43
N VAL A 256 0.11 -15.74 -12.18
CA VAL A 256 -1.18 -15.29 -12.74
C VAL A 256 -0.98 -14.37 -13.95
N TYR A 257 -0.14 -13.35 -13.82
CA TYR A 257 0.11 -12.36 -14.87
C TYR A 257 0.44 -12.97 -16.25
N PRO A 258 1.31 -13.99 -16.37
CA PRO A 258 1.64 -14.57 -17.69
C PRO A 258 0.42 -15.17 -18.41
N GLN A 259 -0.60 -15.61 -17.66
CA GLN A 259 -1.85 -16.16 -18.21
C GLN A 259 -2.81 -15.06 -18.68
N LEU A 260 -2.77 -13.88 -18.03
CA LEU A 260 -3.66 -12.75 -18.33
C LEU A 260 -3.08 -11.80 -19.38
N ARG A 261 -1.76 -11.68 -19.46
CA ARG A 261 -1.06 -10.76 -20.37
C ARG A 261 -1.45 -10.91 -21.84
N PRO A 262 -1.68 -12.12 -22.41
CA PRO A 262 -2.18 -12.28 -23.78
C PRO A 262 -3.59 -11.72 -23.99
N ARG A 263 -4.38 -11.57 -22.92
CA ARG A 263 -5.76 -11.05 -22.92
C ARG A 263 -5.86 -9.66 -22.29
N ALA A 264 -4.73 -8.94 -22.19
CA ALA A 264 -4.65 -7.65 -21.52
C ALA A 264 -5.72 -6.65 -22.02
N GLU A 265 -5.86 -6.54 -23.34
CA GLU A 265 -6.81 -5.63 -23.99
C GLU A 265 -8.27 -6.02 -23.69
N GLU A 266 -8.60 -7.31 -23.81
CA GLU A 266 -9.94 -7.85 -23.50
C GLU A 266 -10.34 -7.56 -22.04
N LEU A 267 -9.38 -7.69 -21.12
CA LEU A 267 -9.59 -7.51 -19.69
C LEU A 267 -9.52 -6.03 -19.26
N GLY A 268 -9.18 -5.12 -20.17
CA GLY A 268 -8.90 -3.72 -19.84
C GLY A 268 -7.75 -3.57 -18.83
N MET A 269 -6.79 -4.50 -18.84
CA MET A 269 -5.65 -4.49 -17.94
C MET A 269 -4.74 -3.31 -18.26
N ILE A 270 -4.42 -2.51 -17.25
CA ILE A 270 -3.39 -1.47 -17.32
C ILE A 270 -2.21 -1.95 -16.51
N GLU A 271 -1.02 -2.00 -17.10
CA GLU A 271 0.22 -2.25 -16.39
C GLU A 271 1.05 -0.96 -16.40
N TYR A 272 1.70 -0.66 -15.26
CA TYR A 272 2.47 0.56 -15.12
C TYR A 272 3.65 0.40 -14.17
N THR A 273 4.81 0.91 -14.58
CA THR A 273 6.00 1.01 -13.73
C THR A 273 6.12 2.41 -13.12
N GLN A 274 5.72 2.53 -11.85
CA GLN A 274 5.81 3.75 -11.07
C GLN A 274 7.24 4.07 -10.66
N LYS A 275 7.67 5.30 -10.92
CA LYS A 275 9.00 5.81 -10.60
C LYS A 275 8.98 6.71 -9.37
N ALA A 276 10.13 6.83 -8.70
CA ALA A 276 10.31 7.80 -7.62
C ALA A 276 9.94 9.22 -8.09
N GLY A 277 9.17 9.95 -7.29
CA GLY A 277 8.62 11.26 -7.65
C GLY A 277 7.18 11.21 -8.17
N GLU A 278 6.65 10.04 -8.52
CA GLU A 278 5.30 9.90 -9.05
C GLU A 278 4.26 9.56 -7.97
N THR A 279 3.05 10.08 -8.12
CA THR A 279 1.90 9.70 -7.30
C THR A 279 0.84 9.03 -8.16
N LEU A 280 0.45 7.81 -7.81
CA LEU A 280 -0.65 7.11 -8.45
C LEU A 280 -1.97 7.42 -7.76
N PHE A 281 -3.04 7.55 -8.53
CA PHE A 281 -4.41 7.55 -8.05
C PHE A 281 -5.07 6.20 -8.41
N VAL A 282 -5.71 5.60 -7.41
CA VAL A 282 -6.45 4.34 -7.51
C VAL A 282 -7.92 4.62 -7.21
N PRO A 283 -8.79 4.70 -8.21
CA PRO A 283 -10.23 4.88 -8.00
C PRO A 283 -10.85 3.69 -7.28
N TRP A 284 -12.02 3.93 -6.69
CA TRP A 284 -12.72 2.91 -5.90
C TRP A 284 -13.00 1.65 -6.74
N LYS A 285 -12.90 0.48 -6.10
CA LYS A 285 -13.25 -0.83 -6.69
C LYS A 285 -12.40 -1.27 -7.90
N TRP A 286 -11.31 -0.57 -8.23
CA TRP A 286 -10.34 -1.10 -9.18
C TRP A 286 -9.51 -2.20 -8.52
N TRP A 287 -9.43 -3.35 -9.19
CA TRP A 287 -8.49 -4.40 -8.78
C TRP A 287 -7.08 -3.89 -9.04
N HIS A 288 -6.19 -4.05 -8.08
CA HIS A 288 -4.80 -3.68 -8.26
C HIS A 288 -3.86 -4.59 -7.48
N VAL A 289 -2.67 -4.80 -8.03
CA VAL A 289 -1.58 -5.62 -7.49
C VAL A 289 -0.28 -4.85 -7.63
N VAL A 290 0.59 -4.95 -6.62
CA VAL A 290 1.80 -4.13 -6.52
C VAL A 290 3.00 -5.00 -6.21
N LEU A 291 4.09 -4.78 -6.93
CA LEU A 291 5.40 -5.39 -6.67
C LEU A 291 6.46 -4.30 -6.52
N ASN A 292 7.23 -4.36 -5.44
CA ASN A 292 8.44 -3.58 -5.28
C ASN A 292 9.56 -4.23 -6.11
N THR A 293 10.00 -3.56 -7.16
CA THR A 293 11.06 -4.07 -8.04
C THR A 293 12.45 -3.65 -7.55
N GLU A 294 12.49 -2.75 -6.57
CA GLU A 294 13.68 -2.24 -5.88
C GLU A 294 13.39 -2.07 -4.38
N PHE A 295 14.35 -1.56 -3.60
CA PHE A 295 14.05 -1.04 -2.27
C PHE A 295 13.19 0.23 -2.40
N THR A 296 11.98 0.21 -1.85
CA THR A 296 11.02 1.31 -1.99
C THR A 296 10.73 2.00 -0.68
N VAL A 297 10.44 3.31 -0.76
CA VAL A 297 9.84 4.10 0.31
C VAL A 297 8.67 4.87 -0.25
N SER A 298 7.49 4.72 0.32
CA SER A 298 6.26 5.39 -0.14
C SER A 298 5.33 5.72 1.02
N VAL A 299 4.40 6.64 0.77
CA VAL A 299 3.24 6.87 1.62
C VAL A 299 1.97 6.73 0.78
N THR A 300 0.98 6.05 1.33
CA THR A 300 -0.31 5.85 0.67
C THR A 300 -1.44 6.27 1.62
N GLN A 301 -2.53 6.80 1.08
CA GLN A 301 -3.74 7.02 1.86
C GLN A 301 -5.00 6.64 1.09
N ASN A 302 -5.95 6.06 1.81
CA ASN A 302 -7.32 5.85 1.38
C ASN A 302 -8.16 7.05 1.81
N PHE A 303 -9.06 7.50 0.95
CA PHE A 303 -9.88 8.68 1.19
C PHE A 303 -11.30 8.52 0.63
N ALA A 304 -12.22 9.25 1.25
CA ALA A 304 -13.57 9.44 0.75
C ALA A 304 -13.73 10.88 0.28
N SER A 305 -13.83 11.09 -1.03
CA SER A 305 -13.95 12.39 -1.68
C SER A 305 -15.41 12.75 -1.98
N ARG A 306 -15.67 13.98 -2.44
CA ARG A 306 -17.00 14.35 -2.95
C ARG A 306 -17.49 13.48 -4.10
N VAL A 307 -16.56 12.89 -4.85
CA VAL A 307 -16.88 12.06 -6.02
C VAL A 307 -17.27 10.65 -5.59
N ASN A 308 -16.46 9.99 -4.76
CA ASN A 308 -16.71 8.59 -4.38
C ASN A 308 -17.62 8.42 -3.15
N MET A 309 -18.00 9.51 -2.46
CA MET A 309 -18.79 9.47 -1.23
C MET A 309 -20.08 8.62 -1.33
N PRO A 310 -20.88 8.66 -2.42
CA PRO A 310 -22.05 7.79 -2.53
C PRO A 310 -21.72 6.29 -2.46
N HIS A 311 -20.58 5.89 -3.03
CA HIS A 311 -20.12 4.49 -3.02
C HIS A 311 -19.59 4.07 -1.65
N VAL A 312 -18.84 4.95 -0.99
CA VAL A 312 -18.36 4.76 0.39
C VAL A 312 -19.53 4.65 1.35
N TRP A 313 -20.51 5.56 1.24
CA TRP A 313 -21.70 5.56 2.09
C TRP A 313 -22.52 4.28 1.90
N ARG A 314 -22.76 3.85 0.66
CA ARG A 314 -23.47 2.59 0.37
C ARG A 314 -22.80 1.39 1.02
N TYR A 315 -21.47 1.31 0.95
CA TYR A 315 -20.71 0.26 1.64
C TYR A 315 -20.89 0.36 3.16
N THR A 316 -20.67 1.55 3.72
CA THR A 316 -20.72 1.78 5.16
C THR A 316 -22.10 1.48 5.75
N LYS A 317 -23.20 1.87 5.07
CA LYS A 317 -24.57 1.51 5.48
C LYS A 317 -24.74 0.00 5.62
N LYS A 318 -24.27 -0.75 4.62
CA LYS A 318 -24.49 -2.20 4.53
C LYS A 318 -23.61 -2.99 5.50
N TYR A 319 -22.32 -2.63 5.59
CA TYR A 319 -21.33 -3.47 6.27
C TYR A 319 -20.85 -2.90 7.60
N ARG A 320 -21.04 -1.60 7.85
CA ARG A 320 -20.60 -0.93 9.09
C ARG A 320 -21.67 0.03 9.64
N PRO A 321 -22.92 -0.42 9.87
CA PRO A 321 -24.05 0.46 10.19
C PRO A 321 -23.85 1.29 11.47
N LYS A 322 -23.21 0.74 12.51
CA LYS A 322 -22.91 1.48 13.75
C LYS A 322 -21.96 2.66 13.50
N TYR A 323 -20.85 2.39 12.81
CA TYR A 323 -19.92 3.42 12.38
C TYR A 323 -20.62 4.44 11.46
N GLY A 324 -21.39 3.97 10.48
CA GLY A 324 -22.14 4.81 9.54
C GLY A 324 -23.07 5.80 10.24
N ARG A 325 -23.80 5.36 11.26
CA ARG A 325 -24.67 6.24 12.06
C ARG A 325 -23.88 7.32 12.80
N ARG A 326 -22.81 6.95 13.51
CA ARG A 326 -21.96 7.93 14.21
C ARG A 326 -21.32 8.91 13.24
N TRP A 327 -20.85 8.43 12.10
CA TRP A 327 -20.19 9.22 11.08
C TRP A 327 -21.17 10.20 10.41
N TYR A 328 -22.38 9.76 10.07
CA TYR A 328 -23.42 10.57 9.44
C TYR A 328 -23.70 11.88 10.20
N PHE A 329 -23.82 11.81 11.52
CA PHE A 329 -24.09 13.00 12.35
C PHE A 329 -22.88 13.91 12.54
N LYS A 330 -21.67 13.46 12.20
CA LYS A 330 -20.45 14.27 12.22
C LYS A 330 -20.09 14.86 10.85
N LEU A 331 -20.71 14.40 9.77
CA LEU A 331 -20.49 14.93 8.42
C LEU A 331 -21.00 16.38 8.29
N PRO A 332 -20.40 17.19 7.40
CA PRO A 332 -20.94 18.50 7.05
C PRO A 332 -22.37 18.38 6.50
N PRO A 333 -23.29 19.32 6.83
CA PRO A 333 -24.67 19.27 6.39
C PRO A 333 -24.83 19.08 4.88
N GLU A 334 -24.05 19.82 4.08
CA GLU A 334 -24.08 19.78 2.62
C GLU A 334 -23.72 18.42 2.03
N VAL A 335 -22.86 17.64 2.71
CA VAL A 335 -22.49 16.29 2.31
C VAL A 335 -23.55 15.32 2.78
N ARG A 336 -23.94 15.43 4.06
CA ARG A 336 -24.87 14.54 4.74
C ARG A 336 -26.24 14.54 4.07
N ASP A 337 -26.76 15.72 3.73
CA ASP A 337 -28.09 15.89 3.18
C ASP A 337 -28.19 15.39 1.72
N ALA A 338 -27.05 15.18 1.04
CA ALA A 338 -26.97 14.55 -0.26
C ALA A 338 -26.90 13.01 -0.22
N LEU A 339 -26.76 12.41 0.96
CA LEU A 339 -26.66 10.95 1.11
C LEU A 339 -28.03 10.30 1.10
N ASP A 340 -28.17 9.22 0.34
CA ASP A 340 -29.34 8.36 0.42
C ASP A 340 -29.41 7.65 1.79
N VAL A 341 -30.47 7.90 2.54
CA VAL A 341 -30.74 7.30 3.85
C VAL A 341 -32.07 6.56 3.93
N SER A 342 -32.75 6.32 2.80
CA SER A 342 -34.12 5.76 2.79
C SER A 342 -34.22 4.44 3.58
N ASP A 343 -33.19 3.59 3.44
CA ASP A 343 -33.14 2.26 4.05
C ASP A 343 -32.17 2.20 5.24
N PHE A 344 -31.90 3.34 5.88
CA PHE A 344 -30.92 3.43 6.96
C PHE A 344 -31.52 4.03 8.24
N ASP A 345 -31.69 3.19 9.25
CA ASP A 345 -32.15 3.64 10.56
C ASP A 345 -31.10 4.54 11.23
N LEU A 346 -31.42 5.82 11.37
CA LEU A 346 -30.60 6.82 12.06
C LEU A 346 -30.98 7.00 13.54
N THR A 347 -32.03 6.35 14.04
CA THR A 347 -32.62 6.62 15.35
C THR A 347 -32.00 5.84 16.50
N GLY A 348 -31.36 4.70 16.25
CA GLY A 348 -30.77 3.92 17.33
C GLY A 348 -29.50 4.54 17.95
N PRO A 349 -28.93 3.92 18.99
CA PRO A 349 -27.91 4.54 19.84
C PRO A 349 -26.63 4.91 19.06
N VAL A 350 -26.11 6.11 19.36
CA VAL A 350 -24.87 6.70 18.80
C VAL A 350 -23.65 6.37 19.69
N GLU A 351 -23.88 5.90 20.92
CA GLU A 351 -22.83 5.58 21.89
C GLU A 351 -22.46 4.09 21.89
N GLY A 352 -21.15 3.83 21.85
CA GLY A 352 -20.55 2.49 21.88
C GLY A 352 -19.25 2.47 21.10
N SER A 353 -18.14 2.13 21.74
CA SER A 353 -16.87 1.91 21.05
C SER A 353 -16.98 0.64 20.20
N ASP A 354 -16.81 0.73 18.88
CA ASP A 354 -16.48 -0.45 18.11
C ASP A 354 -15.02 -0.80 18.38
N SER A 355 -14.75 -1.46 19.52
CA SER A 355 -13.61 -2.37 19.61
C SER A 355 -13.97 -3.64 18.84
N SER A 356 -14.37 -3.51 17.58
CA SER A 356 -14.22 -4.60 16.64
C SER A 356 -12.72 -4.64 16.37
N SER A 357 -12.05 -5.57 17.03
CA SER A 357 -10.94 -6.28 16.41
C SER A 357 -11.24 -6.33 14.91
N SER A 358 -10.46 -5.61 14.11
CA SER A 358 -10.18 -6.08 12.78
C SER A 358 -9.69 -7.50 13.00
N SER A 359 -10.58 -8.48 12.84
CA SER A 359 -10.21 -9.75 12.26
C SER A 359 -9.60 -9.38 10.92
N SER A 360 -8.33 -8.99 11.00
CA SER A 360 -7.35 -9.15 9.94
C SER A 360 -7.47 -10.61 9.58
N SER A 361 -8.28 -10.88 8.54
CA SER A 361 -8.11 -12.09 7.78
C SER A 361 -6.62 -12.16 7.49
N SER A 362 -5.98 -13.18 8.03
CA SER A 362 -4.86 -13.78 7.34
C SER A 362 -5.19 -13.77 5.84
N SER A 363 -4.18 -13.58 5.02
CA SER A 363 -4.13 -14.01 3.62
C SER A 363 -4.51 -15.49 3.38
N SER A 364 -5.01 -16.17 4.40
CA SER A 364 -5.68 -17.46 4.38
C SER A 364 -6.99 -17.33 5.17
N GLU A 365 -8.14 -17.07 4.54
CA GLU A 365 -9.44 -17.69 4.91
C GLU A 365 -10.51 -17.54 3.81
N ALA A 366 -11.10 -18.70 3.48
CA ALA A 366 -12.51 -18.93 3.16
C ALA A 366 -13.16 -18.09 2.04
N SER A 367 -13.45 -18.80 0.95
CA SER A 367 -14.68 -18.70 0.17
C SER A 367 -15.77 -17.76 0.71
N TRP A 368 -15.86 -16.58 0.12
CA TRP A 368 -17.10 -15.80 0.09
C TRP A 368 -17.30 -15.34 -1.35
N ASP A 369 -18.10 -16.11 -2.07
CA ASP A 369 -19.26 -15.61 -2.82
C ASP A 369 -20.02 -16.84 -3.33
N GLY A 370 -21.23 -17.00 -2.82
CA GLY A 370 -22.29 -17.70 -3.52
C GLY A 370 -22.87 -16.71 -4.53
N ASP A 371 -22.89 -17.16 -5.78
CA ASP A 371 -23.57 -16.66 -7.00
C ASP A 371 -23.43 -15.18 -7.40
#